data_AF-A0A3B6RLB0-F1
#
_entry.id   AF-A0A3B6RLB0-F1
#
_cell.length_a   1.000
_cell.length_b   1.000
_cell.length_c   1.000
_cell.angle_alpha   90.00
_cell.angle_beta   90.00
_cell.angle_gamma   90.00
#
_symmetry.space_group_name_H-M   'P 1'
#
loop_
_entity.id
_entity.type
_entity.pdbx_description
1 polymer ?
#
loop_
_entity_poly.entity_id
_entity_poly.type
_entity_poly.pdbx_seq_one_letter_code
_entity_poly.pdbx_strand_id
1 'polypeptide(L)'
;MACQTMLVKITPPLKIKEISSLEEKATTETCHVRKTWVLTKSHLHRLQICEKCKQWTASKLGVKEFLPPYIGDDLELSDLLTGVAFASGGSGYDPLTSIPATATSSTGQLELFLEYKDKLITLVGEEEATRVISEGIYFTAMGANDIANNYFSILLRRHQYDLPSYVKFLISSAVNFTMELNDIGAKRIGFFGIPPIGCCPSERKHGSRECDTLQNQAAELFNSRIEKEIERLNAERNVHDSRFAYLDIYYNLLDLIQQHDFYGKQLSHGESQ
;
A
#
# COMPACT_ATOMS: atom_id res chain seq x y z
N MET A 1 -12.73 -2.92 7.86
CA MET A 1 -11.41 -3.56 8.06
C MET A 1 -10.73 -3.68 6.71
N ALA A 2 -10.19 -2.58 6.21
CA ALA A 2 -9.49 -2.53 4.94
C ALA A 2 -7.98 -2.55 5.24
N CYS A 3 -7.37 -3.73 5.07
CA CYS A 3 -5.94 -3.86 5.22
C CYS A 3 -5.28 -3.30 3.96
N GLN A 4 -4.76 -2.07 4.02
CA GLN A 4 -3.60 -1.62 3.24
C GLN A 4 -3.13 -0.24 3.72
N THR A 5 -1.86 -0.18 4.11
CA THR A 5 -0.96 0.97 4.01
C THR A 5 0.42 0.39 3.80
N MET A 6 1.22 0.98 2.92
CA MET A 6 2.52 0.43 2.58
C MET A 6 3.46 1.49 2.00
N LEU A 7 4.16 2.27 2.83
CA LEU A 7 5.41 2.91 2.43
C LEU A 7 6.56 1.93 2.65
N VAL A 8 7.08 1.42 1.56
CA VAL A 8 8.13 0.40 1.51
C VAL A 8 9.25 0.97 0.68
N LYS A 9 10.40 1.23 1.31
CA LYS A 9 11.64 1.58 0.63
C LYS A 9 12.33 0.30 0.17
N ILE A 10 12.64 0.23 -1.11
CA ILE A 10 13.36 -0.85 -1.77
C ILE A 10 14.60 -0.26 -2.43
N THR A 11 15.79 -0.58 -1.92
CA THR A 11 17.05 -0.24 -2.58
C THR A 11 17.52 -1.47 -3.37
N PRO A 12 17.33 -1.54 -4.70
CA PRO A 12 17.79 -2.70 -5.45
C PRO A 12 19.32 -2.68 -5.60
N PRO A 13 19.99 -3.84 -5.70
CA PRO A 13 21.09 -3.96 -6.63
C PRO A 13 20.48 -4.17 -8.03
N LEU A 14 20.71 -3.26 -8.99
CA LEU A 14 20.48 -3.43 -10.46
C LEU A 14 19.13 -2.94 -11.05
N LYS A 15 19.10 -2.94 -12.40
CA LYS A 15 18.58 -1.90 -13.33
C LYS A 15 17.06 -1.81 -13.50
N ILE A 16 16.59 -0.57 -13.71
CA ILE A 16 15.22 -0.03 -13.91
C ILE A 16 14.28 -0.76 -14.93
N LYS A 17 14.76 -1.72 -15.74
CA LYS A 17 13.97 -2.32 -16.84
C LYS A 17 12.91 -3.35 -16.42
N GLU A 18 12.78 -3.68 -15.13
CA GLU A 18 11.93 -4.79 -14.66
C GLU A 18 10.65 -4.37 -13.95
N ILE A 19 10.37 -3.07 -13.78
CA ILE A 19 9.17 -2.62 -13.05
C ILE A 19 7.87 -2.98 -13.79
N SER A 20 7.86 -2.91 -15.12
CA SER A 20 6.69 -3.25 -15.94
C SER A 20 6.43 -4.77 -16.03
N SER A 21 7.42 -5.62 -15.74
CA SER A 21 7.24 -7.08 -15.75
C SER A 21 6.75 -7.63 -14.39
N LEU A 22 6.67 -6.79 -13.36
CA LEU A 22 6.09 -7.15 -12.06
C LEU A 22 4.57 -7.15 -12.09
N GLU A 23 3.94 -6.30 -12.92
CA GLU A 23 2.49 -6.31 -13.14
C GLU A 23 2.00 -7.65 -13.72
N GLU A 24 2.77 -8.23 -14.65
CA GLU A 24 2.46 -9.50 -15.31
C GLU A 24 2.83 -10.73 -14.45
N LYS A 25 3.71 -10.57 -13.45
CA LYS A 25 4.08 -11.64 -12.50
C LYS A 25 3.26 -11.63 -11.21
N ALA A 26 2.75 -10.47 -10.80
CA ALA A 26 1.82 -10.35 -9.67
C ALA A 26 0.48 -11.05 -9.93
N THR A 27 0.10 -11.22 -11.20
CA THR A 27 -1.08 -11.98 -11.63
C THR A 27 -0.85 -13.49 -11.65
N THR A 28 0.39 -13.97 -11.71
CA THR A 28 0.71 -15.40 -11.84
C THR A 28 1.29 -16.04 -10.56
N GLU A 29 1.97 -15.31 -9.69
CA GLU A 29 2.50 -15.83 -8.42
C GLU A 29 1.80 -15.17 -7.23
N THR A 30 0.67 -15.78 -6.87
CA THR A 30 -0.15 -15.49 -5.68
C THR A 30 0.70 -15.30 -4.43
N CYS A 31 0.43 -14.20 -3.71
CA CYS A 31 0.81 -14.01 -2.31
C CYS A 31 0.54 -15.33 -1.57
N HIS A 32 1.59 -16.04 -1.14
CA HIS A 32 1.50 -17.38 -0.56
C HIS A 32 0.70 -17.33 0.76
N VAL A 33 -0.62 -17.47 0.65
CA VAL A 33 -1.50 -17.72 1.78
C VAL A 33 -1.35 -19.21 2.14
N ARG A 34 -0.26 -19.55 2.83
CA ARG A 34 -0.14 -20.88 3.48
C ARG A 34 -1.39 -21.12 4.32
N LYS A 35 -2.05 -22.25 4.07
CA LYS A 35 -3.21 -22.76 4.80
C LYS A 35 -2.83 -22.99 6.26
N THR A 36 -3.17 -22.06 7.13
CA THR A 36 -3.38 -22.36 8.56
C THR A 36 -4.65 -21.67 9.01
N TRP A 37 -5.77 -22.15 8.49
CA TRP A 37 -7.07 -21.93 9.13
C TRP A 37 -7.15 -22.83 10.37
N VAL A 38 -6.51 -22.41 11.46
CA VAL A 38 -6.77 -22.99 12.78
C VAL A 38 -7.64 -22.00 13.55
N LEU A 39 -8.84 -22.47 13.88
CA LEU A 39 -9.87 -21.80 14.65
C LEU A 39 -9.33 -21.31 16.00
N THR A 40 -8.85 -20.07 16.10
CA THR A 40 -8.73 -19.36 17.38
C THR A 40 -9.24 -17.93 17.25
N LYS A 41 -10.22 -17.60 18.09
CA LYS A 41 -10.78 -16.25 18.26
C LYS A 41 -9.70 -15.32 18.83
N SER A 42 -8.96 -14.60 17.99
CA SER A 42 -8.21 -13.42 18.43
C SER A 42 -8.06 -12.42 17.29
N HIS A 43 -8.03 -11.12 17.63
CA HIS A 43 -7.97 -9.99 16.70
C HIS A 43 -6.66 -9.92 15.88
N LEU A 44 -5.67 -10.78 16.15
CA LEU A 44 -4.33 -10.76 15.54
C LEU A 44 -4.27 -11.22 14.07
N HIS A 45 -5.10 -12.18 13.65
CA HIS A 45 -4.97 -12.81 12.33
C HIS A 45 -5.23 -11.88 11.14
N ARG A 46 -5.82 -10.69 11.37
CA ARG A 46 -6.32 -9.84 10.29
C ARG A 46 -5.29 -8.83 9.78
N LEU A 47 -4.21 -8.63 10.53
CA LEU A 47 -3.04 -7.82 10.13
C LEU A 47 -2.04 -8.61 9.27
N GLN A 48 -2.08 -9.95 9.30
CA GLN A 48 -1.10 -10.82 8.63
C GLN A 48 -1.12 -10.75 7.09
N ILE A 49 -2.25 -10.42 6.46
CA ILE A 49 -2.34 -10.32 4.99
C ILE A 49 -1.52 -9.12 4.50
N CYS A 50 -1.59 -7.97 5.20
CA CYS A 50 -0.77 -6.81 4.87
C CYS A 50 0.72 -7.07 5.06
N GLU A 51 1.09 -7.79 6.12
CA GLU A 51 2.48 -8.13 6.43
C GLU A 51 3.09 -8.99 5.32
N LYS A 52 2.35 -10.00 4.86
CA LYS A 52 2.76 -10.88 3.76
C LYS A 52 2.88 -10.16 2.42
N CYS A 53 2.02 -9.19 2.11
CA CYS A 53 2.16 -8.43 0.87
C CYS A 53 3.43 -7.57 0.84
N LYS A 54 3.84 -6.96 1.98
CA LYS A 54 5.09 -6.18 2.06
C LYS A 54 6.29 -7.07 1.77
N GLN A 55 6.32 -8.21 2.45
CA GLN A 55 7.38 -9.22 2.34
C GLN A 55 7.45 -9.79 0.92
N TRP A 56 6.30 -10.15 0.35
CA TRP A 56 6.21 -10.70 -1.00
C TRP A 56 6.72 -9.70 -2.06
N THR A 57 6.32 -8.43 -1.99
CA THR A 57 6.80 -7.40 -2.91
C THR A 57 8.31 -7.20 -2.79
N ALA A 58 8.84 -7.09 -1.57
CA ALA A 58 10.28 -6.96 -1.34
C ALA A 58 11.07 -8.19 -1.83
N SER A 59 10.54 -9.39 -1.62
CA SER A 59 11.14 -10.65 -2.04
C SER A 59 11.17 -10.79 -3.56
N LYS A 60 10.06 -10.50 -4.25
CA LYS A 60 9.97 -10.56 -5.72
C LYS A 60 10.84 -9.52 -6.41
N LEU A 61 11.08 -8.39 -5.74
CA LEU A 61 12.02 -7.36 -6.19
C LEU A 61 13.49 -7.68 -5.85
N GLY A 62 13.77 -8.85 -5.23
CA GLY A 62 15.12 -9.28 -4.90
C GLY A 62 15.80 -8.45 -3.82
N VAL A 63 15.02 -7.72 -3.01
CA VAL A 63 15.52 -6.76 -2.02
C VAL A 63 15.84 -7.46 -0.72
N LYS A 64 14.81 -8.08 -0.13
CA LYS A 64 14.85 -8.83 1.13
C LYS A 64 13.66 -9.77 1.19
N GLU A 65 13.84 -10.91 1.85
CA GLU A 65 12.75 -11.83 2.18
C GLU A 65 11.78 -11.22 3.18
N PHE A 66 12.31 -10.47 4.15
CA PHE A 66 11.55 -9.77 5.17
C PHE A 66 11.89 -8.29 5.20
N LEU A 67 10.86 -7.45 5.19
CA LEU A 67 11.00 -6.00 5.29
C LEU A 67 10.55 -5.55 6.69
N PRO A 68 11.49 -5.15 7.56
CA PRO A 68 11.17 -4.85 8.95
C PRO A 68 10.38 -3.54 9.10
N PRO A 69 9.50 -3.44 10.10
CA PRO A 69 8.86 -2.19 10.45
C PRO A 69 9.87 -1.21 11.06
N TYR A 70 9.78 0.08 10.71
CA TYR A 70 10.70 1.10 11.22
C TYR A 70 10.57 1.33 12.75
N ILE A 71 9.38 1.10 13.32
CA ILE A 71 9.12 1.23 14.76
C ILE A 71 9.31 -0.12 15.49
N GLY A 72 9.96 -1.10 14.86
CA GLY A 72 10.20 -2.42 15.47
C GLY A 72 11.35 -2.39 16.48
N ASP A 73 11.21 -3.16 17.56
CA ASP A 73 12.25 -3.29 18.59
C ASP A 73 13.52 -4.01 18.07
N ASP A 74 13.37 -4.86 17.05
CA ASP A 74 14.44 -5.67 16.46
C ASP A 74 15.08 -5.03 15.21
N LEU A 75 14.87 -3.72 14.98
CA LEU A 75 15.40 -3.05 13.78
C LEU A 75 16.91 -2.82 13.89
N GLU A 76 17.69 -3.44 13.00
CA GLU A 76 19.13 -3.20 12.93
C GLU A 76 19.46 -1.94 12.12
N LEU A 77 20.58 -1.28 12.43
CA LEU A 77 21.06 -0.14 11.62
C LEU A 77 21.33 -0.54 10.16
N SER A 78 21.73 -1.79 9.93
CA SER A 78 21.96 -2.35 8.59
C SER A 78 20.67 -2.44 7.76
N ASP A 79 19.51 -2.59 8.40
CA ASP A 79 18.21 -2.60 7.74
C ASP A 79 17.88 -1.25 7.11
N LEU A 80 18.37 -0.16 7.70
CA LEU A 80 18.14 1.18 7.18
C LEU A 80 18.67 1.36 5.76
N LEU A 81 19.73 0.65 5.37
CA LEU A 81 20.33 0.75 4.03
C LEU A 81 19.57 -0.05 2.97
N THR A 82 18.86 -1.08 3.39
CA THR A 82 18.33 -2.14 2.51
C THR A 82 16.81 -2.06 2.35
N GLY A 83 16.10 -1.52 3.35
CA GLY A 83 14.68 -1.23 3.26
C GLY A 83 13.95 -1.42 4.58
N VAL A 84 12.99 -0.53 4.84
CA VAL A 84 12.12 -0.56 6.03
C VAL A 84 10.69 -0.20 5.64
N ALA A 85 9.72 -0.56 6.49
CA ALA A 85 8.31 -0.23 6.33
C ALA A 85 7.84 0.80 7.37
N PHE A 86 7.23 1.89 6.92
CA PHE A 86 6.63 2.92 7.78
C PHE A 86 5.13 2.74 7.99
N ALA A 87 4.53 1.79 7.27
CA ALA A 87 3.10 1.68 7.18
C ALA A 87 2.40 1.21 8.45
N SER A 88 1.29 1.88 8.78
CA SER A 88 0.42 1.55 9.91
C SER A 88 -0.97 1.10 9.47
N GLY A 89 -1.41 -0.04 10.00
CA GLY A 89 -2.74 -0.59 9.71
C GLY A 89 -3.84 0.30 10.29
N GLY A 90 -4.86 0.60 9.48
CA GLY A 90 -5.93 1.53 9.88
C GLY A 90 -5.64 2.99 9.53
N SER A 91 -4.49 3.30 8.92
CA SER A 91 -4.22 4.64 8.39
C SER A 91 -4.90 4.88 7.03
N GLY A 92 -4.96 6.15 6.64
CA GLY A 92 -5.51 6.62 5.38
C GLY A 92 -5.03 8.04 5.06
N TYR A 93 -5.38 8.55 3.88
CA TYR A 93 -4.98 9.90 3.45
C TYR A 93 -5.70 10.99 4.24
N ASP A 94 -6.91 10.72 4.71
CA ASP A 94 -7.62 11.58 5.64
C ASP A 94 -7.01 11.43 7.05
N PRO A 95 -6.51 12.51 7.67
CA PRO A 95 -5.89 12.44 8.99
C PRO A 95 -6.80 11.81 10.05
N LEU A 96 -8.12 11.93 9.90
CA LEU A 96 -9.08 11.37 10.84
C LEU A 96 -9.17 9.84 10.79
N THR A 97 -8.76 9.20 9.68
CA THR A 97 -8.86 7.74 9.48
C THR A 97 -8.05 6.97 10.50
N SER A 98 -6.91 7.51 10.90
CA SER A 98 -5.99 6.86 11.82
C SER A 98 -6.47 6.83 13.28
N ILE A 99 -7.36 7.76 13.66
CA ILE A 99 -7.75 8.00 15.05
C ILE A 99 -8.44 6.77 15.68
N PRO A 100 -9.49 6.18 15.07
CA PRO A 100 -10.22 5.07 15.70
C PRO A 100 -9.37 3.82 15.91
N ALA A 101 -8.32 3.63 15.11
CA ALA A 101 -7.41 2.49 15.18
C ALA A 101 -6.14 2.78 15.99
N THR A 102 -5.97 4.00 16.51
CA THR A 102 -4.71 4.47 17.13
C THR A 102 -3.51 4.20 16.21
N ALA A 103 -3.72 4.38 14.91
CA ALA A 103 -2.72 4.14 13.88
C ALA A 103 -1.83 5.36 13.69
N THR A 104 -0.66 5.17 13.09
CA THR A 104 0.18 6.27 12.63
C THR A 104 -0.50 6.91 11.41
N SER A 105 -0.82 8.20 11.51
CA SER A 105 -1.42 8.97 10.40
C SER A 105 -0.50 9.05 9.18
N SER A 106 -1.03 9.49 8.03
CA SER A 106 -0.22 9.79 6.85
C SER A 106 0.92 10.76 7.16
N THR A 107 0.62 11.86 7.85
CA THR A 107 1.64 12.82 8.31
C THR A 107 2.65 12.18 9.25
N GLY A 108 2.20 11.37 10.23
CA GLY A 108 3.12 10.65 11.12
C GLY A 108 4.04 9.68 10.38
N GLN A 109 3.57 9.06 9.28
CA GLN A 109 4.43 8.20 8.45
C GLN A 109 5.49 8.99 7.70
N LEU A 110 5.20 10.24 7.29
CA LEU A 110 6.20 11.14 6.71
C LEU A 110 7.20 11.63 7.75
N GLU A 111 6.75 11.92 8.98
CA GLU A 111 7.63 12.27 10.11
C GLU A 111 8.62 11.14 10.42
N LEU A 112 8.15 9.88 10.46
CA LEU A 112 9.02 8.73 10.62
C LEU A 112 10.01 8.58 9.46
N PHE A 113 9.61 8.94 8.24
CA PHE A 113 10.52 8.91 7.09
C PHE A 113 11.59 10.00 7.16
N LEU A 114 11.26 11.19 7.68
CA LEU A 114 12.23 12.24 7.98
C LEU A 114 13.21 11.79 9.07
N GLU A 115 12.72 11.21 10.16
CA GLU A 115 13.57 10.66 11.21
C GLU A 115 14.50 9.57 10.68
N TYR A 116 13.98 8.69 9.82
CA TYR A 116 14.76 7.69 9.10
C TYR A 116 15.87 8.33 8.26
N LYS A 117 15.59 9.41 7.53
CA LYS A 117 16.58 10.14 6.73
C LYS A 117 17.70 10.69 7.63
N ASP A 118 17.36 11.27 8.77
CA ASP A 118 18.36 11.81 9.71
C ASP A 118 19.24 10.70 10.32
N LYS A 119 18.63 9.56 10.68
CA LYS A 119 19.38 8.37 11.13
C LYS A 119 20.29 7.82 10.05
N LEU A 120 19.82 7.79 8.81
CA LEU A 120 20.61 7.33 7.67
C LEU A 120 21.80 8.26 7.41
N ILE A 121 21.60 9.58 7.43
CA ILE A 121 22.69 10.58 7.32
C ILE A 121 23.73 10.38 8.42
N THR A 122 23.29 10.14 9.65
CA THR A 122 24.20 9.88 10.77
C THR A 122 25.03 8.59 10.56
N LEU A 123 24.43 7.57 9.94
CA LEU A 123 25.05 6.26 9.73
C LEU A 123 26.07 6.25 8.59
N VAL A 124 25.74 6.86 7.44
CA VAL A 124 26.53 6.74 6.20
C VAL A 124 27.00 8.07 5.60
N GLY A 125 26.63 9.20 6.21
CA GLY A 125 26.91 10.53 5.69
C GLY A 125 25.83 11.03 4.72
N GLU A 126 25.82 12.34 4.47
CA GLU A 126 24.77 13.03 3.71
C GLU A 126 24.72 12.62 2.24
N GLU A 127 25.88 12.49 1.59
CA GLU A 127 25.98 12.11 0.17
C GLU A 127 25.40 10.70 -0.06
N GLU A 128 25.84 9.73 0.74
CA GLU A 128 25.40 8.35 0.62
C GLU A 128 23.93 8.19 1.04
N ALA A 129 23.48 8.88 2.09
CA ALA A 129 22.07 8.87 2.47
C ALA A 129 21.18 9.44 1.35
N THR A 130 21.61 10.51 0.69
CA THR A 130 20.91 11.10 -0.46
C THR A 130 20.84 10.12 -1.63
N ARG A 131 21.95 9.43 -1.93
CA ARG A 131 21.99 8.37 -2.95
C ARG A 131 21.01 7.24 -2.62
N VAL A 132 21.07 6.71 -1.40
CA VAL A 132 20.23 5.60 -0.93
C VAL A 132 18.75 6.00 -0.92
N ILE A 133 18.40 7.24 -0.60
CA ILE A 133 17.01 7.73 -0.67
C ILE A 133 16.54 7.90 -2.11
N SER A 134 17.34 8.53 -2.97
CA SER A 134 16.96 8.79 -4.36
C SER A 134 16.84 7.52 -5.21
N GLU A 135 17.69 6.53 -4.98
CA GLU A 135 17.64 5.25 -5.69
C GLU A 135 16.54 4.31 -5.18
N GLY A 136 16.00 4.56 -3.99
CA GLY A 136 14.93 3.80 -3.40
C GLY A 136 13.64 3.81 -4.24
N ILE A 137 12.92 2.71 -4.23
CA ILE A 137 11.54 2.60 -4.72
C ILE A 137 10.62 2.64 -3.51
N TYR A 138 9.58 3.46 -3.60
CA TYR A 138 8.61 3.71 -2.55
C TYR A 138 7.24 3.31 -3.05
N PHE A 139 6.44 2.68 -2.19
CA PHE A 139 5.05 2.41 -2.51
C PHE A 139 4.13 3.25 -1.62
N THR A 140 2.91 3.49 -2.06
CA THR A 140 1.84 4.01 -1.22
C THR A 140 0.60 3.17 -1.47
N ALA A 141 -0.15 2.85 -0.42
CA ALA A 141 -1.29 1.95 -0.50
C ALA A 141 -2.37 2.40 0.50
N MET A 142 -2.90 3.60 0.34
CA MET A 142 -3.86 4.22 1.26
C MET A 142 -5.16 4.56 0.52
N GLY A 143 -6.18 5.09 1.20
CA GLY A 143 -7.48 5.37 0.58
C GLY A 143 -8.57 4.37 0.94
N ALA A 144 -8.22 3.08 1.04
CA ALA A 144 -9.21 2.02 1.30
C ALA A 144 -9.93 2.20 2.65
N ASN A 145 -9.18 2.52 3.73
CA ASN A 145 -9.77 2.81 5.04
C ASN A 145 -10.57 4.12 5.06
N ASP A 146 -10.13 5.12 4.29
CA ASP A 146 -10.83 6.40 4.19
C ASP A 146 -12.25 6.18 3.63
N ILE A 147 -12.36 5.41 2.55
CA ILE A 147 -13.64 5.10 1.93
C ILE A 147 -14.45 4.12 2.80
N ALA A 148 -13.92 2.92 3.08
CA ALA A 148 -14.66 1.86 3.76
C ALA A 148 -15.08 2.25 5.18
N ASN A 149 -14.14 2.81 5.96
CA ASN A 149 -14.41 3.13 7.36
C ASN A 149 -15.04 4.54 7.45
N ASN A 150 -14.32 5.61 7.10
CA ASN A 150 -14.77 6.98 7.41
C ASN A 150 -16.02 7.39 6.64
N TYR A 151 -16.17 6.96 5.39
CA TYR A 151 -17.31 7.33 4.57
C TYR A 151 -18.51 6.38 4.77
N PHE A 152 -18.29 5.07 4.71
CA PHE A 152 -19.38 4.09 4.73
C PHE A 152 -19.71 3.51 6.11
N SER A 153 -18.72 3.15 6.94
CA SER A 153 -18.97 2.45 8.20
C SER A 153 -19.29 3.39 9.36
N ILE A 154 -18.42 4.36 9.65
CA ILE A 154 -18.56 5.28 10.80
C ILE A 154 -19.26 6.59 10.43
N LEU A 155 -19.52 6.82 9.14
CA LEU A 155 -20.21 7.99 8.58
C LEU A 155 -19.61 9.36 8.94
N LEU A 156 -18.38 9.38 9.45
CA LEU A 156 -17.67 10.57 9.91
C LEU A 156 -17.62 11.66 8.84
N ARG A 157 -17.41 11.27 7.58
CA ARG A 157 -17.28 12.19 6.45
C ARG A 157 -18.52 12.32 5.60
N ARG A 158 -19.46 11.38 5.70
CA ARG A 158 -20.70 11.37 4.89
C ARG A 158 -21.65 12.53 5.23
N HIS A 159 -21.56 13.07 6.45
CA HIS A 159 -22.31 14.26 6.85
C HIS A 159 -21.70 15.57 6.33
N GLN A 160 -20.44 15.54 5.90
CA GLN A 160 -19.69 16.73 5.45
C GLN A 160 -19.50 16.77 3.93
N TYR A 161 -19.46 15.59 3.30
CA TYR A 161 -19.17 15.44 1.88
C TYR A 161 -20.14 14.46 1.23
N ASP A 162 -20.58 14.79 0.01
CA ASP A 162 -21.00 13.75 -0.92
C ASP A 162 -19.79 12.91 -1.37
N LEU A 163 -20.05 11.73 -1.93
CA LEU A 163 -18.99 10.79 -2.25
C LEU A 163 -17.98 11.36 -3.26
N PRO A 164 -18.40 12.00 -4.38
CA PRO A 164 -17.45 12.59 -5.32
C PRO A 164 -16.58 13.69 -4.72
N SER A 165 -17.11 14.51 -3.80
CA SER A 165 -16.35 15.55 -3.11
C SER A 165 -15.39 14.96 -2.08
N TYR A 166 -15.79 13.90 -1.38
CA TYR A 166 -14.88 13.20 -0.47
C TYR A 166 -13.73 12.55 -1.22
N VAL A 167 -14.00 11.87 -2.33
CA VAL A 167 -12.94 11.32 -3.19
C VAL A 167 -12.03 12.45 -3.70
N LYS A 168 -12.57 13.61 -4.09
CA LYS A 168 -11.74 14.76 -4.49
C LYS A 168 -10.80 15.21 -3.36
N PHE A 169 -11.29 15.27 -2.13
CA PHE A 169 -10.47 15.56 -0.95
C PHE A 169 -9.35 14.52 -0.78
N LEU A 170 -9.67 13.22 -0.83
CA LEU A 170 -8.68 12.15 -0.70
C LEU A 170 -7.61 12.19 -1.79
N ILE A 171 -7.99 12.49 -3.04
CA ILE A 171 -7.03 12.66 -4.14
C ILE A 171 -6.08 13.82 -3.88
N SER A 172 -6.60 14.96 -3.41
CA SER A 172 -5.76 16.10 -3.03
C SER A 172 -4.78 15.74 -1.91
N SER A 173 -5.24 15.01 -0.89
CA SER A 173 -4.40 14.53 0.20
C SER A 173 -3.34 13.51 -0.26
N ALA A 174 -3.69 12.62 -1.19
CA ALA A 174 -2.77 11.65 -1.77
C ALA A 174 -1.66 12.31 -2.60
N VAL A 175 -2.02 13.29 -3.43
CA VAL A 175 -1.07 14.09 -4.20
C VAL A 175 -0.14 14.86 -3.25
N ASN A 176 -0.69 15.49 -2.20
CA ASN A 176 0.13 16.24 -1.23
C ASN A 176 1.13 15.34 -0.50
N PHE A 177 0.68 14.20 0.04
CA PHE A 177 1.55 13.21 0.69
C PHE A 177 2.72 12.78 -0.23
N THR A 178 2.41 12.60 -1.51
CA THR A 178 3.39 12.17 -2.51
C THR A 178 4.39 13.25 -2.83
N MET A 179 3.92 14.49 -2.96
CA MET A 179 4.80 15.63 -3.18
C MET A 179 5.75 15.84 -2.01
N GLU A 180 5.25 15.76 -0.77
CA GLU A 180 6.11 15.81 0.42
C GLU A 180 7.14 14.68 0.43
N LEU A 181 6.74 13.45 0.11
CA LEU A 181 7.68 12.33 -0.02
C LEU A 181 8.75 12.58 -1.10
N ASN A 182 8.35 13.15 -2.25
CA ASN A 182 9.27 13.50 -3.34
C ASN A 182 10.25 14.61 -2.94
N ASP A 183 9.76 15.62 -2.22
CA ASP A 183 10.56 16.75 -1.72
C ASP A 183 11.59 16.32 -0.67
N ILE A 184 11.30 15.26 0.11
CA ILE A 184 12.26 14.65 1.04
C ILE A 184 13.40 13.95 0.29
N GLY A 185 13.17 13.52 -0.95
CA GLY A 185 14.18 12.96 -1.85
C GLY A 185 13.77 11.67 -2.57
N ALA A 186 12.59 11.11 -2.31
CA ALA A 186 12.13 9.89 -2.94
C ALA A 186 11.83 10.10 -4.43
N LYS A 187 12.55 9.44 -5.33
CA LYS A 187 12.39 9.67 -6.78
C LYS A 187 11.48 8.69 -7.49
N ARG A 188 11.24 7.50 -6.94
CA ARG A 188 10.45 6.44 -7.58
C ARG A 188 9.30 6.04 -6.67
N ILE A 189 8.10 6.53 -6.95
CA ILE A 189 6.93 6.34 -6.06
C ILE A 189 5.81 5.61 -6.81
N GLY A 190 5.46 4.42 -6.36
CA GLY A 190 4.33 3.63 -6.83
C GLY A 190 3.08 3.84 -5.97
N PHE A 191 1.91 3.83 -6.60
CA PHE A 191 0.61 3.94 -5.96
C PHE A 191 -0.22 2.72 -6.25
N PHE A 192 -0.54 1.97 -5.22
CA PHE A 192 -1.52 0.90 -5.35
C PHE A 192 -2.93 1.50 -5.39
N GLY A 193 -3.68 1.14 -6.43
CA GLY A 193 -5.12 1.41 -6.48
C GLY A 193 -5.84 0.78 -5.28
N ILE A 194 -6.98 1.36 -4.90
CA ILE A 194 -7.86 0.78 -3.90
C ILE A 194 -8.42 -0.53 -4.46
N PRO A 195 -8.33 -1.65 -3.72
CA PRO A 195 -8.89 -2.94 -4.16
C PRO A 195 -10.44 -2.90 -4.16
N PRO A 196 -11.14 -3.95 -4.63
CA PRO A 196 -12.60 -4.04 -4.52
C PRO A 196 -13.06 -4.19 -3.05
N ILE A 197 -13.06 -3.07 -2.32
CA ILE A 197 -13.31 -3.01 -0.87
C ILE A 197 -14.72 -3.47 -0.49
N GLY A 198 -15.71 -3.31 -1.37
CA GLY A 198 -17.06 -3.84 -1.15
C GLY A 198 -17.09 -5.37 -1.10
N CYS A 199 -16.06 -6.04 -1.60
CA CYS A 199 -15.90 -7.49 -1.49
C CYS A 199 -15.20 -7.92 -0.20
N CYS A 200 -14.68 -7.01 0.64
CA CYS A 200 -14.07 -7.37 1.91
C CYS A 200 -15.11 -7.98 2.87
N PRO A 201 -14.79 -9.06 3.63
CA PRO A 201 -15.76 -9.71 4.50
C PRO A 201 -16.44 -8.78 5.53
N SER A 202 -15.78 -7.71 5.98
CA SER A 202 -16.37 -6.74 6.90
C SER A 202 -17.41 -5.82 6.26
N GLU A 203 -17.38 -5.67 4.93
CA GLU A 203 -18.21 -4.73 4.17
C GLU A 203 -19.42 -5.42 3.52
N ARG A 204 -19.45 -6.76 3.52
CA ARG A 204 -20.58 -7.52 2.99
C ARG A 204 -21.76 -7.44 3.96
N LYS A 205 -22.97 -7.31 3.40
CA LYS A 205 -24.21 -7.42 4.18
C LYS A 205 -24.26 -8.79 4.87
N HIS A 206 -24.76 -8.80 6.12
CA HIS A 206 -24.79 -10.01 6.92
C HIS A 206 -25.52 -11.16 6.19
N GLY A 207 -24.84 -12.30 6.02
CA GLY A 207 -25.37 -13.46 5.31
C GLY A 207 -25.28 -13.41 3.78
N SER A 208 -24.79 -12.31 3.18
CA SER A 208 -24.56 -12.21 1.74
C SER A 208 -23.11 -12.50 1.37
N ARG A 209 -22.91 -13.19 0.24
CA ARG A 209 -21.59 -13.31 -0.41
C ARG A 209 -21.33 -12.20 -1.42
N GLU A 210 -22.34 -11.38 -1.72
CA GLU A 210 -22.23 -10.32 -2.73
C GLU A 210 -21.39 -9.15 -2.22
N CYS A 211 -20.65 -8.54 -3.15
CA CYS A 211 -19.89 -7.33 -2.86
C CYS A 211 -20.82 -6.12 -2.78
N ASP A 212 -20.50 -5.16 -1.93
CA ASP A 212 -21.21 -3.87 -1.93
C ASP A 212 -20.82 -3.04 -3.16
N THR A 213 -21.81 -2.79 -4.03
CA THR A 213 -21.59 -2.11 -5.30
C THR A 213 -21.21 -0.64 -5.13
N LEU A 214 -21.75 0.04 -4.10
CA LEU A 214 -21.49 1.46 -3.88
C LEU A 214 -20.07 1.68 -3.34
N GLN A 215 -19.58 0.79 -2.48
CA GLN A 215 -18.19 0.83 -2.02
C GLN A 215 -17.19 0.54 -3.16
N ASN A 216 -17.51 -0.42 -4.03
CA ASN A 216 -16.69 -0.74 -5.20
C ASN A 216 -16.66 0.43 -6.21
N GLN A 217 -17.80 1.06 -6.49
CA GLN A 217 -17.86 2.27 -7.32
C GLN A 217 -17.05 3.42 -6.73
N ALA A 218 -17.03 3.57 -5.39
CA ALA A 218 -16.19 4.55 -4.72
C ALA A 218 -14.69 4.28 -4.93
N ALA A 219 -14.27 3.02 -4.84
CA ALA A 219 -12.89 2.61 -5.10
C ALA A 219 -12.49 2.89 -6.55
N GLU A 220 -13.32 2.50 -7.53
CA GLU A 220 -13.08 2.78 -8.95
C GLU A 220 -13.01 4.28 -9.25
N LEU A 221 -13.86 5.09 -8.60
CA LEU A 221 -13.84 6.54 -8.73
C LEU A 221 -12.54 7.14 -8.18
N PHE A 222 -12.02 6.63 -7.07
CA PHE A 222 -10.72 7.04 -6.55
C PHE A 222 -9.59 6.63 -7.51
N ASN A 223 -9.58 5.36 -7.93
CA ASN A 223 -8.55 4.79 -8.80
C ASN A 223 -8.42 5.56 -10.13
N SER A 224 -9.54 5.80 -10.80
CA SER A 224 -9.57 6.56 -12.06
C SER A 224 -9.13 8.02 -11.92
N ARG A 225 -9.24 8.62 -10.73
CA ARG A 225 -8.77 9.99 -10.48
C ARG A 225 -7.31 10.03 -10.10
N ILE A 226 -6.84 9.10 -9.26
CA ILE A 226 -5.43 9.10 -8.87
C ILE A 226 -4.54 8.76 -10.06
N GLU A 227 -4.95 7.84 -10.94
CA GLU A 227 -4.23 7.50 -12.17
C GLU A 227 -3.97 8.76 -13.03
N LYS A 228 -5.00 9.61 -13.24
CA LYS A 228 -4.86 10.87 -13.97
C LYS A 228 -3.92 11.87 -13.27
N GLU A 229 -3.96 11.93 -11.94
CA GLU A 229 -3.02 12.75 -11.19
C GLU A 229 -1.59 12.22 -11.29
N ILE A 230 -1.38 10.91 -11.34
CA ILE A 230 -0.06 10.31 -11.58
C ILE A 230 0.48 10.67 -12.96
N GLU A 231 -0.36 10.63 -14.00
CA GLU A 231 0.01 11.10 -15.34
C GLU A 231 0.42 12.58 -15.32
N ARG A 232 -0.37 13.43 -14.65
CA ARG A 232 -0.06 14.86 -14.49
C ARG A 232 1.26 15.08 -13.74
N LEU A 233 1.47 14.38 -12.62
CA LEU A 233 2.70 14.49 -11.82
C LEU A 233 3.92 14.06 -12.62
N ASN A 234 3.83 12.98 -13.40
CA ASN A 234 4.91 12.58 -14.31
C ASN A 234 5.20 13.66 -15.35
N ALA A 235 4.17 14.24 -15.97
CA ALA A 235 4.37 15.32 -16.95
C ALA A 235 5.08 16.55 -16.34
N GLU A 236 4.77 16.90 -15.09
CA GLU A 236 5.35 18.05 -14.39
C GLU A 236 6.76 17.81 -13.83
N ARG A 237 7.06 16.58 -13.39
CA ARG A 237 8.25 16.28 -12.58
C ARG A 237 9.28 15.40 -13.24
N ASN A 238 9.04 14.89 -14.44
CA ASN A 238 10.04 14.09 -15.17
C ASN A 238 11.35 14.86 -15.41
N VAL A 239 11.31 16.19 -15.39
CA VAL A 239 12.50 17.06 -15.46
C VAL A 239 13.46 16.92 -14.25
N HIS A 240 12.98 16.38 -13.12
CA HIS A 240 13.76 16.19 -11.88
C HIS A 240 14.14 14.73 -11.62
N ASP A 241 14.07 13.87 -12.66
CA ASP A 241 14.23 12.41 -12.59
C ASP A 241 13.29 11.73 -11.57
N SER A 242 12.17 12.39 -11.25
CA SER A 242 11.10 11.81 -10.44
C SER A 242 10.16 11.01 -11.35
N ARG A 243 9.82 9.79 -10.92
CA ARG A 243 8.91 8.87 -11.61
C ARG A 243 7.82 8.39 -10.65
N PHE A 244 6.59 8.50 -11.10
CA PHE A 244 5.41 8.05 -10.39
C PHE A 244 4.76 6.92 -11.19
N ALA A 245 4.32 5.86 -10.52
CA ALA A 245 3.64 4.74 -11.17
C ALA A 245 2.30 4.48 -10.50
N TYR A 246 1.25 4.28 -11.27
CA TYR A 246 -0.01 3.76 -10.79
C TYR A 246 -0.01 2.24 -11.00
N LEU A 247 -0.35 1.48 -9.96
CA LEU A 247 -0.44 0.02 -9.98
C LEU A 247 -1.89 -0.38 -9.81
N ASP A 248 -2.51 -0.85 -10.90
CA ASP A 248 -3.88 -1.36 -10.86
C ASP A 248 -3.91 -2.77 -10.26
N ILE A 249 -4.44 -2.86 -9.05
CA ILE A 249 -4.69 -4.13 -8.36
C ILE A 249 -6.17 -4.49 -8.30
N TYR A 250 -7.07 -3.61 -8.76
CA TYR A 250 -8.51 -3.76 -8.55
C TYR A 250 -9.04 -4.99 -9.28
N TYR A 251 -8.84 -5.05 -10.60
CA TYR A 251 -9.39 -6.12 -11.43
C TYR A 251 -8.71 -7.46 -11.17
N ASN A 252 -7.40 -7.45 -10.91
CA ASN A 252 -6.64 -8.65 -10.55
C ASN A 252 -7.19 -9.29 -9.25
N LEU A 253 -7.47 -8.47 -8.23
CA LEU A 253 -8.03 -8.96 -6.98
C LEU A 253 -9.52 -9.31 -7.12
N LEU A 254 -10.27 -8.58 -7.93
CA LEU A 254 -11.68 -8.89 -8.21
C LEU A 254 -11.80 -10.25 -8.91
N ASP A 255 -10.95 -10.52 -9.89
CA ASP A 255 -10.88 -11.81 -10.59
C ASP A 255 -10.58 -12.95 -9.62
N LEU A 256 -9.57 -12.78 -8.76
CA LEU A 256 -9.23 -13.76 -7.73
C LEU A 256 -10.40 -14.04 -6.77
N ILE A 257 -11.16 -13.01 -6.40
CA ILE A 257 -12.35 -13.14 -5.54
C ILE A 257 -13.48 -13.88 -6.25
N GLN A 258 -13.72 -13.57 -7.53
CA GLN A 258 -14.81 -14.16 -8.32
C GLN A 258 -14.50 -15.59 -8.78
N GLN A 259 -13.24 -15.87 -9.09
CA GLN A 259 -12.76 -17.17 -9.56
C GLN A 259 -12.05 -17.98 -8.45
N HIS A 260 -12.49 -17.85 -7.20
CA HIS A 260 -11.82 -18.47 -6.06
C HIS A 260 -11.66 -19.99 -6.19
N ASP A 261 -12.58 -20.68 -6.86
CA ASP A 261 -12.52 -22.14 -7.07
C ASP A 261 -11.41 -22.56 -8.03
N PHE A 262 -11.07 -21.71 -9.00
CA PHE A 262 -9.98 -21.95 -9.94
C PHE A 262 -8.63 -21.79 -9.23
N TYR A 263 -8.40 -20.64 -8.60
CA TYR A 263 -7.16 -20.36 -7.88
C TYR A 263 -6.98 -21.25 -6.64
N GLY A 264 -8.06 -21.58 -5.94
CA GLY A 264 -8.04 -22.49 -4.79
C GLY A 264 -7.63 -23.92 -5.13
N LYS A 265 -7.93 -24.39 -6.35
CA LYS A 265 -7.52 -25.71 -6.86
C LYS A 265 -6.05 -25.75 -7.30
N GLN A 266 -5.52 -24.66 -7.86
CA GLN A 266 -4.10 -24.58 -8.18
C GLN A 266 -3.23 -24.68 -6.92
N LEU A 267 -3.67 -24.05 -5.82
CA LEU A 267 -2.98 -24.12 -4.53
C LEU A 267 -3.00 -25.53 -3.89
N SER A 268 -3.95 -26.40 -4.24
CA SER A 268 -3.99 -27.79 -3.74
C SER A 268 -3.20 -28.78 -4.60
N HIS A 269 -2.95 -28.47 -5.87
CA HIS A 269 -2.17 -29.34 -6.77
C HIS A 269 -0.67 -29.02 -6.77
N GLY A 270 -0.26 -27.84 -6.29
CA GLY A 270 1.14 -27.49 -6.07
C GLY A 270 1.76 -28.09 -4.80
N GLU A 271 0.99 -28.80 -3.96
CA GLU A 271 1.45 -29.49 -2.75
C GLU A 271 1.80 -30.99 -3.01
N SER A 272 1.78 -31.43 -4.27
CA SER A 272 1.99 -32.83 -4.66
C SER A 272 3.04 -33.03 -5.77
N GLN A 273 4.17 -32.33 -5.70
CA GLN A 273 5.43 -32.71 -6.37
C GLN A 273 6.63 -32.40 -5.50
#